data_AF-A0AAN5CKL4-F1
#
_entry.id   AF-A0AAN5CKL4-F1
#
_cell.length_a   1.000
_cell.length_b   1.000
_cell.length_c   1.000
_cell.angle_alpha   90.00
_cell.angle_beta   90.00
_cell.angle_gamma   90.00
#
_symmetry.space_group_name_H-M   'P 1'
#
loop_
_entity.id
_entity.type
_entity.pdbx_description
1 polymer ?
#
loop_
_entity_poly.entity_id
_entity_poly.type
_entity_poly.pdbx_seq_one_letter_code
_entity_poly.pdbx_strand_id
1 'polypeptide(L)'
;MKRVKKCDVCLWILSIILVAFGIFGLTVLPGIYDNIVHSQTVLSQNYDESLGLSALMFSKPPMINTMKFYFWNVTNVDEIVYDGARPRLIEAGPYTFIESEEKRYLKFRNDGTEVFYQNYKKWIYHDELSCVDCEYTDNVMIPNAIQIGAASFSFNPNYAISDITQTIISIFLLATGENPFNMPRVGDILFDGYDDPMLTAAHSSVVSFISNAFNGGESIVPFPIPDMQTMAYFNGYNNSRDEQYWVKTGKGNIDDLGVIVSWADKLMLPESWWTTPQARMINGTDTGSFAKPKLTEEDVLPMFHSYLCRSFNAVYEKRTEVAGIPSMLFSVPSEEWDTTLQQNKGFRYKNYEGRDYFPGWLQCPKWNASACVATPSDPIDCNDKANLCHDCCKKGKIGDSYVLPPGFFPLACYPGRMETSPFAVLWSPPHMLYSPDSVVKSVNGMTPDFYQHQPLQYDHEPYSGMITHVTYRVQVNMPIFANPIFPTNAHLPDAIVPMFYESSEAYLKDWTYTYFQVGFVFMPVFLMWFSIAEIIVGILIALLDLVLRARRTF
;
A
#
# COMPACT_ATOMS: atom_id res chain seq x y z
N MET A 1 -67.43 37.87 -25.73
CA MET A 1 -66.16 37.63 -25.00
C MET A 1 -66.47 37.31 -23.53
N LYS A 2 -66.45 36.03 -23.14
CA LYS A 2 -66.68 35.65 -21.72
C LYS A 2 -65.47 36.10 -20.89
N ARG A 3 -65.71 36.83 -19.80
CA ARG A 3 -64.67 37.37 -18.89
C ARG A 3 -63.83 36.22 -18.33
N VAL A 4 -62.54 36.17 -18.69
CA VAL A 4 -61.54 35.38 -17.97
C VAL A 4 -61.58 35.84 -16.52
N LYS A 5 -61.84 34.94 -15.56
CA LYS A 5 -61.84 35.32 -14.15
C LYS A 5 -60.40 35.50 -13.71
N LYS A 6 -60.15 36.45 -12.80
CA LYS A 6 -58.80 36.68 -12.22
C LYS A 6 -58.18 35.38 -11.69
N CYS A 7 -59.01 34.48 -11.14
CA CYS A 7 -58.61 33.17 -10.64
C CYS A 7 -58.02 32.26 -11.74
N ASP A 8 -58.60 32.25 -12.95
CA ASP A 8 -58.10 31.43 -14.07
C ASP A 8 -56.75 31.97 -14.59
N VAL A 9 -56.52 33.29 -14.48
CA VAL A 9 -55.23 33.90 -14.81
C VAL A 9 -54.19 33.52 -13.76
N CYS A 10 -54.55 33.57 -12.47
CA CYS A 10 -53.66 33.17 -11.38
C CYS A 10 -53.24 31.70 -11.46
N LEU A 11 -54.17 30.78 -11.76
CA LEU A 11 -53.86 29.35 -11.90
C LEU A 11 -52.93 29.07 -13.09
N TRP A 12 -53.13 29.75 -14.22
CA TRP A 12 -52.21 29.66 -15.35
C TRP A 12 -50.82 30.19 -15.04
N ILE A 13 -50.73 31.35 -14.39
CA ILE A 13 -49.44 31.92 -13.99
C ILE A 13 -48.72 30.95 -13.03
N LEU A 14 -49.43 30.41 -12.03
CA LEU A 14 -48.87 29.43 -11.10
C LEU A 14 -48.37 28.18 -11.81
N SER A 15 -49.13 27.65 -12.77
CA SER A 15 -48.73 26.49 -13.59
C SER A 15 -47.43 26.78 -14.36
N ILE A 16 -47.35 27.92 -15.05
CA ILE A 16 -46.16 28.31 -15.81
C ILE A 16 -44.95 28.46 -14.88
N ILE A 17 -45.14 29.06 -13.70
CA ILE A 17 -44.09 29.22 -12.69
C ILE A 17 -43.58 27.86 -12.22
N LEU A 18 -44.47 26.92 -11.86
CA LEU A 18 -44.08 25.58 -11.39
C LEU A 18 -43.34 24.79 -12.47
N VAL A 19 -43.82 24.82 -13.72
CA VAL A 19 -43.12 24.17 -14.83
C VAL A 19 -41.76 24.81 -15.09
N ALA A 20 -41.66 26.15 -15.04
CA ALA A 20 -40.41 26.86 -15.22
C ALA A 20 -39.40 26.56 -14.09
N PHE A 21 -39.85 26.51 -12.83
CA PHE A 21 -39.01 26.14 -11.69
C PHE A 21 -38.56 24.69 -11.75
N GLY A 22 -39.43 23.75 -12.13
CA GLY A 22 -39.04 22.35 -12.26
C GLY A 22 -38.05 22.12 -13.41
N ILE A 23 -38.20 22.83 -14.54
CA ILE A 23 -37.21 22.81 -15.64
C ILE A 23 -35.89 23.43 -15.18
N PHE A 24 -35.93 24.57 -14.48
CA PHE A 24 -34.76 25.16 -13.84
C PHE A 24 -34.11 24.16 -12.87
N GLY A 25 -34.91 23.44 -12.11
CA GLY A 25 -34.48 22.40 -11.19
C GLY A 25 -33.66 21.32 -11.88
N LEU A 26 -34.18 20.75 -12.97
CA LEU A 26 -33.50 19.69 -13.72
C LEU A 26 -32.25 20.16 -14.48
N THR A 27 -32.15 21.45 -14.82
CA THR A 27 -31.07 21.97 -15.68
C THR A 27 -29.98 22.71 -14.91
N VAL A 28 -30.34 23.40 -13.81
CA VAL A 28 -29.44 24.29 -13.08
C VAL A 28 -29.03 23.71 -11.72
N LEU A 29 -29.93 23.05 -10.99
CA LEU A 29 -29.57 22.48 -9.68
C LEU A 29 -28.43 21.47 -9.72
N PRO A 30 -28.28 20.61 -10.76
CA PRO A 30 -27.09 19.75 -10.86
C PRO A 30 -25.79 20.56 -10.84
N GLY A 31 -25.70 21.66 -11.59
CA GLY A 31 -24.51 22.51 -11.59
C GLY A 31 -24.28 23.25 -10.26
N ILE A 32 -25.34 23.59 -9.52
CA ILE A 32 -25.21 24.15 -8.18
C ILE A 32 -24.72 23.08 -7.20
N TYR A 33 -25.28 21.87 -7.29
CA TYR A 33 -24.86 20.72 -6.49
C TYR A 33 -23.38 20.38 -6.72
N ASP A 34 -22.92 20.34 -7.97
CA ASP A 34 -21.51 20.20 -8.34
C ASP A 34 -20.64 21.22 -7.59
N ASN A 35 -20.98 22.51 -7.66
CA ASN A 35 -20.22 23.57 -6.99
C ASN A 35 -20.21 23.44 -5.47
N ILE A 36 -21.33 23.01 -4.87
CA ILE A 36 -21.43 22.78 -3.43
C ILE A 36 -20.49 21.64 -3.02
N VAL A 37 -20.56 20.50 -3.70
CA VAL A 37 -19.68 19.35 -3.43
C VAL A 37 -18.22 19.77 -3.56
N HIS A 38 -17.84 20.41 -4.67
CA HIS A 38 -16.48 20.92 -4.88
C HIS A 38 -16.03 21.82 -3.72
N SER A 39 -16.85 22.80 -3.30
CA SER A 39 -16.52 23.71 -2.21
C SER A 39 -16.37 23.01 -0.86
N GLN A 40 -17.14 21.93 -0.63
CA GLN A 40 -17.11 21.17 0.61
C GLN A 40 -15.95 20.17 0.66
N THR A 41 -15.48 19.67 -0.48
CA THR A 41 -14.37 18.70 -0.56
C THR A 41 -13.00 19.34 -0.44
N VAL A 42 -12.83 20.63 -0.80
CA VAL A 42 -11.54 21.33 -0.72
C VAL A 42 -11.03 21.38 0.72
N LEU A 43 -9.74 21.06 0.90
CA LEU A 43 -9.04 21.22 2.18
C LEU A 43 -8.80 22.71 2.42
N SER A 44 -9.67 23.33 3.21
CA SER A 44 -9.67 24.77 3.45
C SER A 44 -9.39 25.13 4.90
N GLN A 45 -8.90 26.35 5.08
CA GLN A 45 -8.76 27.02 6.37
C GLN A 45 -9.65 28.27 6.37
N ASN A 46 -10.38 28.46 7.46
CA ASN A 46 -11.22 29.62 7.69
C ASN A 46 -10.37 30.84 8.09
N TYR A 47 -10.98 32.04 8.06
CA TYR A 47 -10.31 33.29 8.43
C TYR A 47 -9.81 33.34 9.89
N ASP A 48 -10.44 32.57 10.78
CA ASP A 48 -10.05 32.43 12.20
C ASP A 48 -9.03 31.31 12.43
N GLU A 49 -8.38 30.85 11.34
CA GLU A 49 -7.42 29.73 11.31
C GLU A 49 -8.01 28.35 11.62
N SER A 50 -9.33 28.25 11.89
CA SER A 50 -10.01 26.96 12.07
C SER A 50 -10.09 26.18 10.76
N LEU A 51 -10.14 24.85 10.84
CA LEU A 51 -10.21 23.98 9.67
C LEU A 51 -11.65 23.95 9.11
N GLY A 52 -11.78 23.99 7.79
CA GLY A 52 -13.02 23.63 7.12
C GLY A 52 -13.36 22.15 7.36
N LEU A 53 -14.62 21.76 7.10
CA LEU A 53 -15.10 20.41 7.43
C LEU A 53 -14.27 19.28 6.77
N SER A 54 -13.96 19.40 5.48
CA SER A 54 -13.11 18.41 4.79
C SER A 54 -11.68 18.38 5.34
N ALA A 55 -11.09 19.55 5.63
CA ALA A 55 -9.76 19.62 6.26
C ALA A 55 -9.76 19.01 7.68
N LEU A 56 -10.84 19.17 8.44
CA LEU A 56 -11.00 18.55 9.75
C LEU A 56 -11.09 17.01 9.63
N MET A 57 -11.94 16.51 8.73
CA MET A 57 -12.06 15.06 8.46
C MET A 57 -10.75 14.49 7.91
N PHE A 58 -10.04 15.23 7.07
CA PHE A 58 -8.71 14.86 6.60
C PHE A 58 -7.69 14.77 7.75
N SER A 59 -7.71 15.74 8.67
CA SER A 59 -6.79 15.77 9.81
C SER A 59 -7.06 14.64 10.82
N LYS A 60 -8.32 14.27 10.99
CA LYS A 60 -8.78 13.19 11.87
C LYS A 60 -9.74 12.30 11.10
N PRO A 61 -9.21 11.42 10.24
CA PRO A 61 -10.01 10.54 9.41
C PRO A 61 -11.09 9.83 10.24
N PRO A 62 -12.37 9.97 9.90
CA PRO A 62 -13.44 9.33 10.64
C PRO A 62 -13.57 7.87 10.20
N MET A 63 -12.47 7.13 10.24
CA MET A 63 -12.38 5.72 9.91
C MET A 63 -11.93 4.90 11.11
N ILE A 64 -12.25 3.61 11.08
CA ILE A 64 -11.76 2.59 12.01
C ILE A 64 -10.98 1.62 11.14
N ASN A 65 -9.65 1.62 11.27
CA ASN A 65 -8.80 0.66 10.57
C ASN A 65 -8.54 -0.55 11.48
N THR A 66 -9.00 -1.72 11.07
CA THR A 66 -8.81 -2.98 11.79
C THR A 66 -7.74 -3.79 11.07
N MET A 67 -6.54 -3.86 11.65
CA MET A 67 -5.41 -4.59 11.09
C MET A 67 -5.32 -5.98 11.68
N LYS A 68 -5.37 -7.01 10.84
CA LYS A 68 -5.21 -8.41 11.25
C LYS A 68 -3.89 -8.95 10.73
N PHE A 69 -3.04 -9.44 11.62
CA PHE A 69 -1.78 -10.09 11.26
C PHE A 69 -1.92 -11.60 11.35
N TYR A 70 -1.44 -12.29 10.33
CA TYR A 70 -1.38 -13.74 10.25
C TYR A 70 0.07 -14.14 10.05
N PHE A 71 0.61 -14.90 10.99
CA PHE A 71 2.00 -15.32 10.99
C PHE A 71 2.17 -16.70 10.36
N TRP A 72 3.32 -16.92 9.73
CA TRP A 72 3.72 -18.20 9.17
C TRP A 72 4.67 -18.91 10.13
N ASN A 73 4.12 -19.74 11.01
CA ASN A 73 4.91 -20.51 11.98
C ASN A 73 5.66 -21.65 11.28
N VAL A 74 6.98 -21.62 11.30
CA VAL A 74 7.86 -22.63 10.67
C VAL A 74 7.97 -23.85 11.59
N THR A 75 7.63 -25.04 11.06
CA THR A 75 7.51 -26.27 11.87
C THR A 75 8.68 -27.25 11.74
N ASN A 76 9.54 -27.08 10.75
CA ASN A 76 10.64 -28.02 10.45
C ASN A 76 12.00 -27.32 10.34
N VAL A 77 12.31 -26.40 11.26
CA VAL A 77 13.57 -25.63 11.24
C VAL A 77 14.81 -26.51 11.17
N ASP A 78 14.88 -27.59 11.96
CA ASP A 78 16.05 -28.49 11.93
C ASP A 78 16.25 -29.13 10.54
N GLU A 79 15.18 -29.61 9.91
CA GLU A 79 15.26 -30.18 8.54
C GLU A 79 15.71 -29.11 7.53
N ILE A 80 15.27 -27.86 7.67
CA ILE A 80 15.69 -26.76 6.79
C ILE A 80 17.18 -26.47 6.98
N VAL A 81 17.62 -26.32 8.24
CA VAL A 81 18.98 -25.91 8.58
C VAL A 81 20.00 -27.00 8.30
N TYR A 82 19.70 -28.27 8.55
CA TYR A 82 20.66 -29.37 8.45
C TYR A 82 20.56 -30.16 7.15
N ASP A 83 19.34 -30.36 6.61
CA ASP A 83 19.11 -31.20 5.43
C ASP A 83 18.79 -30.38 4.17
N GLY A 84 18.72 -29.05 4.27
CA GLY A 84 18.29 -28.19 3.17
C GLY A 84 16.83 -28.44 2.77
N ALA A 85 16.01 -28.94 3.70
CA ALA A 85 14.64 -29.32 3.42
C ALA A 85 13.75 -28.11 3.12
N ARG A 86 12.66 -28.38 2.42
CA ARG A 86 11.66 -27.37 2.09
C ARG A 86 10.91 -26.89 3.35
N PRO A 87 10.71 -25.56 3.54
CA PRO A 87 9.97 -25.04 4.69
C PRO A 87 8.51 -25.49 4.74
N ARG A 88 8.04 -25.86 5.95
CA ARG A 88 6.65 -26.20 6.27
C ARG A 88 6.07 -25.18 7.23
N LEU A 89 5.02 -24.52 6.77
CA LEU A 89 4.41 -23.38 7.45
C LEU A 89 3.01 -23.74 7.93
N ILE A 90 2.66 -23.27 9.12
CA ILE A 90 1.30 -23.27 9.65
C ILE A 90 0.91 -21.82 9.91
N GLU A 91 -0.23 -21.41 9.39
CA GLU A 91 -0.77 -20.08 9.65
C GLU A 91 -1.21 -19.94 11.11
N ALA A 92 -0.82 -18.85 11.77
CA ALA A 92 -1.20 -18.51 13.13
C ALA A 92 -1.80 -17.10 13.16
N GLY A 93 -3.05 -16.97 13.60
CA GLY A 93 -3.75 -15.69 13.65
C GLY A 93 -5.27 -15.84 13.42
N PRO A 94 -5.99 -14.71 13.26
CA PRO A 94 -5.46 -13.35 13.25
C PRO A 94 -5.09 -12.81 14.65
N TYR A 95 -4.03 -12.02 14.72
CA TYR A 95 -3.74 -11.10 15.82
C TYR A 95 -4.17 -9.69 15.40
N THR A 96 -5.12 -9.11 16.12
CA THR A 96 -5.83 -7.91 15.66
C THR A 96 -5.40 -6.67 16.39
N PHE A 97 -5.15 -5.61 15.63
CA PHE A 97 -4.83 -4.27 16.11
C PHE A 97 -5.82 -3.26 15.53
N ILE A 98 -6.24 -2.30 16.33
CA ILE A 98 -6.96 -1.12 15.83
C ILE A 98 -5.95 0.00 15.66
N GLU A 99 -5.86 0.51 14.44
CA GLU A 99 -5.06 1.69 14.11
C GLU A 99 -5.93 2.95 14.20
N SER A 100 -5.36 3.99 14.81
CA SER A 100 -5.90 5.35 14.75
C SER A 100 -4.87 6.29 14.14
N GLU A 101 -5.33 7.14 13.22
CA GLU A 101 -4.52 8.11 12.50
C GLU A 101 -4.92 9.56 12.86
N GLU A 102 -3.94 10.44 13.03
CA GLU A 102 -4.12 11.87 13.21
C GLU A 102 -3.02 12.65 12.47
N LYS A 103 -3.41 13.46 11.49
CA LYS A 103 -2.49 14.38 10.82
C LYS A 103 -2.36 15.65 11.67
N ARG A 104 -1.13 15.93 12.12
CA ARG A 104 -0.80 17.03 13.03
C ARG A 104 -0.03 18.14 12.34
N TYR A 105 0.00 19.31 13.00
CA TYR A 105 0.78 20.48 12.59
C TYR A 105 0.41 21.03 11.22
N LEU A 106 -0.88 21.07 10.88
CA LEU A 106 -1.34 21.55 9.57
C LEU A 106 -0.87 22.98 9.31
N LYS A 107 -0.26 23.21 8.15
CA LYS A 107 0.16 24.55 7.69
C LYS A 107 -0.20 24.75 6.23
N PHE A 108 -0.93 25.83 5.94
CA PHE A 108 -1.33 26.17 4.58
C PHE A 108 -0.33 27.15 3.96
N ARG A 109 -0.05 27.00 2.66
CA ARG A 109 0.78 27.94 1.89
C ARG A 109 0.19 28.20 0.51
N ASN A 110 0.82 29.12 -0.24
CA ASN A 110 0.43 29.45 -1.62
C ASN A 110 -1.05 29.83 -1.71
N ASP A 111 -1.49 30.74 -0.85
CA ASP A 111 -2.91 31.12 -0.69
C ASP A 111 -3.82 29.90 -0.40
N GLY A 112 -3.35 28.93 0.39
CA GLY A 112 -4.13 27.74 0.76
C GLY A 112 -4.32 26.72 -0.36
N THR A 113 -3.51 26.75 -1.43
CA THR A 113 -3.52 25.71 -2.48
C THR A 113 -2.74 24.46 -2.08
N GLU A 114 -1.91 24.55 -1.04
CA GLU A 114 -1.14 23.43 -0.50
C GLU A 114 -1.24 23.40 1.03
N VAL A 115 -1.24 22.19 1.59
CA VAL A 115 -1.25 21.95 3.04
C VAL A 115 -0.14 20.98 3.43
N PHE A 116 0.59 21.34 4.48
CA PHE A 116 1.57 20.51 5.15
C PHE A 116 0.93 19.72 6.27
N TYR A 117 1.42 18.52 6.55
CA TYR A 117 1.10 17.78 7.77
C TYR A 117 2.17 16.74 8.11
N GLN A 118 2.11 16.26 9.35
CA GLN A 118 2.82 15.05 9.78
C GLN A 118 1.79 14.01 10.19
N ASN A 119 1.90 12.81 9.62
CA ASN A 119 0.94 11.75 9.85
C ASN A 119 1.31 10.95 11.09
N TYR A 120 0.54 11.06 12.18
CA TYR A 120 0.75 10.28 13.40
C TYR A 120 -0.20 9.09 13.46
N LYS A 121 0.35 7.93 13.78
CA LYS A 121 -0.40 6.68 13.87
C LYS A 121 -0.18 6.01 15.20
N LYS A 122 -1.21 5.31 15.67
CA LYS A 122 -1.19 4.57 16.93
C LYS A 122 -1.88 3.23 16.73
N TRP A 123 -1.28 2.18 17.27
CA TRP A 123 -1.79 0.81 17.20
C TRP A 123 -2.10 0.33 18.61
N ILE A 124 -3.24 -0.32 18.76
CA ILE A 124 -3.69 -0.90 20.01
C ILE A 124 -4.08 -2.35 19.72
N TYR A 125 -3.51 -3.31 20.45
CA TYR A 125 -3.90 -4.71 20.35
C TYR A 125 -5.31 -4.92 20.92
N HIS A 126 -6.12 -5.72 20.22
CA HIS A 126 -7.49 -6.05 20.59
C HIS A 126 -7.68 -7.57 20.66
N ASP A 127 -7.69 -8.08 21.88
CA ASP A 127 -7.85 -9.51 22.18
C ASP A 127 -9.19 -10.07 21.67
N GLU A 128 -10.29 -9.36 21.92
CA GLU A 128 -11.65 -9.75 21.52
C GLU A 128 -11.85 -9.86 20.00
N LEU A 129 -10.99 -9.22 19.21
CA LEU A 129 -11.02 -9.27 17.74
C LEU A 129 -9.97 -10.22 17.15
N SER A 130 -9.12 -10.81 17.99
CA SER A 130 -8.12 -11.80 17.61
C SER A 130 -8.73 -13.20 17.62
N CYS A 131 -7.99 -14.22 17.17
CA CYS A 131 -8.46 -15.61 17.23
C CYS A 131 -8.64 -16.08 18.69
N VAL A 132 -9.52 -17.06 18.92
CA VAL A 132 -9.91 -17.50 20.28
C VAL A 132 -8.71 -17.95 21.13
N ASP A 133 -7.71 -18.56 20.49
CA ASP A 133 -6.51 -19.09 21.14
C ASP A 133 -5.26 -18.22 20.84
N CYS A 134 -5.45 -16.97 20.38
CA CYS A 134 -4.35 -16.06 20.04
C CYS A 134 -4.09 -15.08 21.17
N GLU A 135 -2.88 -15.10 21.73
CA GLU A 135 -2.41 -14.14 22.71
C GLU A 135 -1.30 -13.26 22.14
N TYR A 136 -1.25 -11.99 22.56
CA TYR A 136 -0.19 -11.05 22.17
C TYR A 136 1.24 -11.56 22.47
N THR A 137 1.35 -12.44 23.45
CA THR A 137 2.59 -13.08 23.91
C THR A 137 2.89 -14.42 23.25
N ASP A 138 2.11 -14.83 22.24
CA ASP A 138 2.35 -16.09 21.52
C ASP A 138 3.69 -16.09 20.81
N ASN A 139 4.36 -17.24 20.85
CA ASN A 139 5.65 -17.46 20.25
C ASN A 139 5.48 -18.02 18.83
N VAL A 140 6.14 -17.41 17.85
CA VAL A 140 6.11 -17.86 16.45
C VAL A 140 7.53 -18.04 15.95
N MET A 141 7.79 -19.20 15.34
CA MET A 141 9.08 -19.50 14.73
C MET A 141 9.16 -18.89 13.33
N ILE A 142 10.07 -17.92 13.14
CA ILE A 142 10.25 -17.17 11.90
C ILE A 142 11.75 -17.06 11.52
N PRO A 143 12.07 -16.77 10.25
CA PRO A 143 13.42 -16.38 9.85
C PRO A 143 13.95 -15.19 10.67
N ASN A 144 15.22 -15.26 11.08
CA ASN A 144 15.87 -14.20 11.85
C ASN A 144 16.33 -13.07 10.92
N ALA A 145 15.59 -11.95 10.97
CA ALA A 145 15.82 -10.78 10.15
C ALA A 145 17.22 -10.16 10.29
N ILE A 146 17.74 -10.10 11.52
CA ILE A 146 19.04 -9.48 11.82
C ILE A 146 20.16 -10.33 11.24
N GLN A 147 20.15 -11.61 11.56
CA GLN A 147 21.21 -12.52 11.15
C GLN A 147 21.27 -12.66 9.62
N ILE A 148 20.13 -12.91 8.97
CA ILE A 148 20.09 -13.11 7.52
C ILE A 148 20.40 -11.81 6.79
N GLY A 149 19.92 -10.66 7.31
CA GLY A 149 20.27 -9.34 6.78
C GLY A 149 21.78 -9.09 6.81
N ALA A 150 22.42 -9.35 7.95
CA ALA A 150 23.87 -9.28 8.09
C ALA A 150 24.60 -10.24 7.14
N ALA A 151 24.09 -11.47 6.98
CA ALA A 151 24.64 -12.42 6.03
C ALA A 151 24.53 -11.94 4.57
N SER A 152 23.45 -11.26 4.18
CA SER A 152 23.28 -10.69 2.85
C SER A 152 24.29 -9.56 2.58
N PHE A 153 24.60 -8.72 3.57
CA PHE A 153 25.61 -7.67 3.43
C PHE A 153 27.01 -8.22 3.11
N SER A 154 27.34 -9.45 3.53
CA SER A 154 28.63 -10.08 3.19
C SER A 154 28.81 -10.33 1.69
N PHE A 155 27.71 -10.43 0.93
CA PHE A 155 27.73 -10.58 -0.53
C PHE A 155 27.66 -9.24 -1.27
N ASN A 156 27.40 -8.14 -0.57
CA ASN A 156 27.31 -6.83 -1.19
C ASN A 156 28.73 -6.31 -1.50
N PRO A 157 29.06 -6.04 -2.78
CA PRO A 157 30.40 -5.59 -3.16
C PRO A 157 30.80 -4.25 -2.53
N ASN A 158 29.84 -3.46 -2.04
CA ASN A 158 30.11 -2.19 -1.36
C ASN A 158 30.71 -2.34 0.05
N TYR A 159 30.54 -3.50 0.70
CA TYR A 159 30.90 -3.71 2.11
C TYR A 159 32.02 -4.74 2.31
N ALA A 160 32.92 -4.89 1.32
CA ALA A 160 33.99 -5.90 1.26
C ALA A 160 34.53 -6.34 2.65
N ILE A 161 34.16 -7.55 3.07
CA ILE A 161 34.52 -8.12 4.38
C ILE A 161 35.79 -8.96 4.22
N SER A 162 36.86 -8.63 4.94
CA SER A 162 38.10 -9.44 4.91
C SER A 162 37.88 -10.85 5.48
N ASP A 163 38.67 -11.84 5.06
CA ASP A 163 38.56 -13.23 5.54
C ASP A 163 38.72 -13.35 7.07
N ILE A 164 39.55 -12.50 7.66
CA ILE A 164 39.77 -12.44 9.12
C ILE A 164 38.48 -11.95 9.81
N THR A 165 37.90 -10.87 9.29
CA THR A 165 36.64 -10.32 9.78
C THR A 165 35.50 -11.33 9.68
N GLN A 166 35.40 -12.04 8.55
CA GLN A 166 34.43 -13.11 8.34
C GLN A 166 34.56 -14.22 9.39
N THR A 167 35.79 -14.65 9.68
CA THR A 167 36.07 -15.67 10.69
C THR A 167 35.64 -15.21 12.09
N ILE A 168 35.92 -13.96 12.45
CA ILE A 168 35.54 -13.38 13.75
C ILE A 168 34.01 -13.33 13.89
N ILE A 169 33.30 -12.85 12.87
CA ILE A 169 31.83 -12.84 12.86
C ILE A 169 31.29 -14.26 13.00
N SER A 170 31.85 -15.22 12.27
CA SER A 170 31.43 -16.63 12.32
C SER A 170 31.59 -17.25 13.71
N ILE A 171 32.71 -16.98 14.39
CA ILE A 171 32.94 -17.42 15.78
C ILE A 171 31.94 -16.75 16.71
N PHE A 172 31.68 -15.45 16.53
CA PHE A 172 30.70 -14.71 17.33
C PHE A 172 29.31 -15.31 17.20
N LEU A 173 28.81 -15.53 15.98
CA LEU A 173 27.49 -16.14 15.73
C LEU A 173 27.36 -17.51 16.42
N LEU A 174 28.40 -18.34 16.34
CA LEU A 174 28.42 -19.64 17.02
C LEU A 174 28.42 -19.51 18.54
N ALA A 175 29.18 -18.56 19.10
CA ALA A 175 29.31 -18.37 20.53
C ALA A 175 28.05 -17.76 21.17
N THR A 176 27.33 -16.90 20.45
CA THR A 176 26.06 -16.31 20.92
C THR A 176 24.85 -17.19 20.66
N GLY A 177 25.01 -18.27 19.89
CA GLY A 177 23.89 -19.12 19.49
C GLY A 177 22.97 -18.46 18.47
N GLU A 178 23.52 -17.58 17.63
CA GLU A 178 22.77 -16.85 16.61
C GLU A 178 22.33 -17.80 15.47
N ASN A 179 21.03 -18.06 15.40
CA ASN A 179 20.45 -19.00 14.45
C ASN A 179 19.70 -18.27 13.31
N PRO A 180 19.61 -18.89 12.11
CA PRO A 180 18.85 -18.33 10.98
C PRO A 180 17.34 -18.28 11.21
N PHE A 181 16.84 -18.95 12.25
CA PHE A 181 15.46 -18.86 12.71
C PHE A 181 15.46 -18.54 14.20
N ASN A 182 14.48 -17.74 14.62
CA ASN A 182 14.24 -17.42 16.02
C ASN A 182 12.75 -17.58 16.35
N MET A 183 12.41 -17.51 17.65
CA MET A 183 11.04 -17.69 18.13
C MET A 183 10.62 -16.54 19.08
N PRO A 184 10.55 -15.30 18.56
CA PRO A 184 10.06 -14.14 19.33
C PRO A 184 8.54 -14.20 19.55
N ARG A 185 8.05 -13.33 20.44
CA ARG A 185 6.62 -13.13 20.67
C ARG A 185 6.00 -12.27 19.57
N VAL A 186 4.73 -12.49 19.23
CA VAL A 186 4.00 -11.74 18.20
C VAL A 186 4.08 -10.22 18.40
N GLY A 187 3.84 -9.74 19.63
CA GLY A 187 3.95 -8.32 19.96
C GLY A 187 5.34 -7.74 19.73
N ASP A 188 6.37 -8.51 20.05
CA ASP A 188 7.77 -8.11 19.89
C ASP A 188 8.18 -8.08 18.41
N ILE A 189 7.68 -9.01 17.58
CA ILE A 189 7.96 -9.01 16.13
C ILE A 189 7.46 -7.72 15.48
N LEU A 190 6.24 -7.29 15.84
CA LEU A 190 5.60 -6.15 15.20
C LEU A 190 6.04 -4.82 15.81
N PHE A 191 5.81 -4.60 17.11
CA PHE A 191 5.85 -3.25 17.69
C PHE A 191 6.82 -3.09 18.86
N ASP A 192 6.84 -4.02 19.82
CA ASP A 192 7.56 -3.83 21.08
C ASP A 192 9.08 -4.04 20.94
N GLY A 193 9.47 -4.88 19.98
CA GLY A 193 10.85 -5.25 19.71
C GLY A 193 11.38 -6.33 20.65
N TYR A 194 12.22 -7.22 20.11
CA TYR A 194 12.96 -8.20 20.90
C TYR A 194 14.47 -7.93 20.85
N ASP A 195 15.18 -8.37 21.90
CA ASP A 195 16.64 -8.31 21.94
C ASP A 195 17.24 -9.37 21.02
N ASP A 196 18.06 -8.92 20.08
CA ASP A 196 18.81 -9.79 19.17
C ASP A 196 20.30 -9.78 19.55
N PRO A 197 20.96 -10.94 19.74
CA PRO A 197 22.34 -10.96 20.21
C PRO A 197 23.32 -10.23 19.29
N MET A 198 23.14 -10.26 17.97
CA MET A 198 23.98 -9.48 17.04
C MET A 198 23.72 -7.98 17.20
N LEU A 199 22.45 -7.57 17.26
CA LEU A 199 22.10 -6.16 17.40
C LEU A 199 22.58 -5.60 18.75
N THR A 200 22.35 -6.32 19.85
CA THR A 200 22.83 -5.97 21.18
C THR A 200 24.35 -5.84 21.21
N ALA A 201 25.08 -6.78 20.59
CA ALA A 201 26.53 -6.70 20.51
C ALA A 201 27.00 -5.51 19.67
N ALA A 202 26.33 -5.21 18.56
CA ALA A 202 26.62 -4.08 17.69
C ALA A 202 26.52 -2.73 18.42
N HIS A 203 25.60 -2.59 19.37
CA HIS A 203 25.45 -1.40 20.20
C HIS A 203 26.28 -1.42 21.50
N SER A 204 27.07 -2.47 21.74
CA SER A 204 27.89 -2.62 22.95
C SER A 204 29.34 -2.19 22.76
N SER A 205 30.10 -2.10 23.86
CA SER A 205 31.56 -1.88 23.82
C SER A 205 32.36 -3.09 23.30
N VAL A 206 31.70 -4.24 23.04
CA VAL A 206 32.36 -5.43 22.52
C VAL A 206 32.87 -5.19 21.10
N VAL A 207 32.06 -4.58 20.23
CA VAL A 207 32.47 -4.29 18.85
C VAL A 207 33.65 -3.33 18.81
N SER A 208 33.66 -2.29 19.65
CA SER A 208 34.79 -1.37 19.73
C SER A 208 36.05 -2.02 20.31
N PHE A 209 35.91 -2.89 21.31
CA PHE A 209 37.02 -3.69 21.83
C PHE A 209 37.63 -4.60 20.75
N ILE A 210 36.80 -5.37 20.05
CA ILE A 210 37.24 -6.30 18.99
C ILE A 210 37.87 -5.51 17.82
N SER A 211 37.26 -4.40 17.42
CA SER A 211 37.78 -3.51 16.36
C SER A 211 39.17 -2.98 16.71
N ASN A 212 39.38 -2.57 17.96
CA ASN A 212 40.69 -2.12 18.45
C ASN A 212 41.72 -3.26 18.52
N ALA A 213 41.30 -4.46 18.95
CA ALA A 213 42.19 -5.59 19.15
C ALA A 213 42.63 -6.27 17.82
N PHE A 214 41.74 -6.31 16.83
CA PHE A 214 41.92 -7.14 15.63
C PHE A 214 41.88 -6.36 14.30
N ASN A 215 41.44 -5.10 14.30
CA ASN A 215 41.31 -4.29 13.08
C ASN A 215 41.93 -2.88 13.22
N GLY A 216 42.90 -2.71 14.12
CA GLY A 216 43.66 -1.45 14.27
C GLY A 216 42.82 -0.22 14.64
N GLY A 217 41.60 -0.41 15.17
CA GLY A 217 40.66 0.66 15.51
C GLY A 217 39.63 0.99 14.42
N GLU A 218 39.71 0.37 13.24
CA GLU A 218 38.64 0.45 12.23
C GLU A 218 37.51 -0.53 12.57
N SER A 219 36.25 -0.14 12.33
CA SER A 219 35.09 -0.99 12.65
C SER A 219 35.19 -2.35 11.99
N ILE A 220 35.08 -3.41 12.79
CA ILE A 220 35.00 -4.79 12.28
C ILE A 220 33.65 -5.10 11.62
N VAL A 221 32.65 -4.24 11.82
CA VAL A 221 31.35 -4.29 11.14
C VAL A 221 31.41 -3.32 9.97
N PRO A 222 31.59 -3.79 8.72
CA PRO A 222 31.81 -2.92 7.55
C PRO A 222 30.51 -2.42 6.92
N PHE A 223 29.35 -2.79 7.49
CA PHE A 223 28.03 -2.35 7.08
C PHE A 223 27.43 -1.42 8.15
N PRO A 224 26.49 -0.54 7.78
CA PRO A 224 25.85 0.36 8.74
C PRO A 224 25.12 -0.45 9.81
N ILE A 225 25.44 -0.17 11.08
CA ILE A 225 24.66 -0.66 12.22
C ILE A 225 23.38 0.18 12.27
N PRO A 226 22.19 -0.43 12.24
CA PRO A 226 20.96 0.33 12.29
C PRO A 226 20.80 1.01 13.65
N ASP A 227 20.14 2.16 13.72
CA ASP A 227 20.01 2.94 14.97
C ASP A 227 19.07 2.28 16.02
N MET A 228 18.33 1.25 15.61
CA MET A 228 17.40 0.49 16.44
C MET A 228 18.12 -0.36 17.51
N GLN A 229 17.65 -0.31 18.76
CA GLN A 229 18.24 -1.11 19.84
C GLN A 229 17.66 -2.52 19.93
N THR A 230 16.41 -2.70 19.52
CA THR A 230 15.65 -3.96 19.52
C THR A 230 15.10 -4.23 18.12
N MET A 231 14.84 -5.50 17.79
CA MET A 231 14.29 -5.89 16.50
C MET A 231 12.77 -5.92 16.51
N ALA A 232 12.15 -5.08 15.68
CA ALA A 232 10.73 -5.13 15.33
C ALA A 232 10.51 -4.54 13.92
N TYR A 233 9.51 -5.03 13.17
CA TYR A 233 9.20 -4.51 11.83
C TYR A 233 8.58 -3.10 11.86
N PHE A 234 7.93 -2.76 12.97
CA PHE A 234 7.37 -1.45 13.26
C PHE A 234 7.96 -0.90 14.58
N ASN A 235 9.27 -1.08 14.80
CA ASN A 235 9.95 -0.57 16.00
C ASN A 235 9.83 0.97 16.07
N GLY A 236 9.32 1.45 17.20
CA GLY A 236 9.17 2.88 17.48
C GLY A 236 8.09 3.57 16.65
N TYR A 237 7.13 2.81 16.10
CA TYR A 237 6.01 3.39 15.36
C TYR A 237 4.90 3.88 16.25
N ASN A 238 4.67 3.23 17.40
CA ASN A 238 3.50 3.52 18.21
C ASN A 238 3.48 4.99 18.69
N ASN A 239 2.47 5.74 18.25
CA ASN A 239 2.33 7.19 18.49
C ASN A 239 3.52 8.02 17.93
N SER A 240 4.16 7.54 16.87
CA SER A 240 5.15 8.26 16.08
C SER A 240 4.53 8.80 14.79
N ARG A 241 5.39 9.38 13.94
CA ARG A 241 5.03 9.83 12.59
C ARG A 241 5.72 8.99 11.52
N ASP A 242 5.09 8.90 10.35
CA ASP A 242 5.70 8.36 9.13
C ASP A 242 6.82 9.33 8.68
N GLU A 243 6.43 10.41 8.00
CA GLU A 243 7.25 11.56 7.67
C GLU A 243 6.33 12.79 7.48
N GLN A 244 6.90 13.88 6.99
CA GLN A 244 6.14 15.07 6.63
C GLN A 244 5.74 15.11 5.16
N TYR A 245 4.53 15.59 4.91
CA TYR A 245 3.92 15.68 3.59
C TYR A 245 3.58 17.13 3.27
N TRP A 246 3.73 17.49 2.00
CA TRP A 246 3.00 18.59 1.38
C TRP A 246 2.05 18.00 0.35
N VAL A 247 0.77 18.36 0.41
CA VAL A 247 -0.24 17.92 -0.56
C VAL A 247 -1.03 19.10 -1.10
N LYS A 248 -1.56 18.96 -2.31
CA LYS A 248 -2.49 19.91 -2.91
C LYS A 248 -3.85 19.85 -2.22
N THR A 249 -4.47 20.99 -1.99
CA THR A 249 -5.73 21.10 -1.22
C THR A 249 -7.00 20.94 -2.06
N GLY A 250 -6.88 20.90 -3.38
CA GLY A 250 -8.01 20.98 -4.30
C GLY A 250 -8.49 22.41 -4.60
N LYS A 251 -7.98 23.44 -3.91
CA LYS A 251 -8.44 24.84 -4.08
C LYS A 251 -8.16 25.39 -5.50
N GLY A 252 -7.00 25.07 -6.07
CA GLY A 252 -6.62 25.52 -7.42
C GLY A 252 -7.27 24.68 -8.52
N ASN A 253 -7.22 23.36 -8.38
CA ASN A 253 -7.91 22.40 -9.21
C ASN A 253 -8.38 21.25 -8.30
N ILE A 254 -9.64 20.86 -8.40
CA ILE A 254 -10.21 19.84 -7.52
C ILE A 254 -9.73 18.42 -7.88
N ASP A 255 -9.37 18.17 -9.14
CA ASP A 255 -8.83 16.87 -9.58
C ASP A 255 -7.47 16.57 -8.94
N ASP A 256 -6.82 17.59 -8.41
CA ASP A 256 -5.53 17.54 -7.73
C ASP A 256 -5.67 17.33 -6.20
N LEU A 257 -6.89 17.14 -5.68
CA LEU A 257 -7.13 16.99 -4.23
C LEU A 257 -6.28 15.86 -3.64
N GLY A 258 -5.47 16.20 -2.62
CA GLY A 258 -4.65 15.23 -1.89
C GLY A 258 -3.41 14.75 -2.64
N VAL A 259 -3.15 15.23 -3.86
CA VAL A 259 -1.94 14.88 -4.63
C VAL A 259 -0.70 15.36 -3.89
N ILE A 260 0.28 14.47 -3.71
CA ILE A 260 1.52 14.75 -3.01
C ILE A 260 2.39 15.68 -3.85
N VAL A 261 2.81 16.78 -3.21
CA VAL A 261 3.83 17.70 -3.72
C VAL A 261 5.21 17.23 -3.27
N SER A 262 5.36 16.88 -2.00
CA SER A 262 6.59 16.28 -1.48
C SER A 262 6.33 15.39 -0.26
N TRP A 263 7.21 14.42 -0.07
CA TRP A 263 7.27 13.54 1.09
C TRP A 263 8.70 13.54 1.63
N ALA A 264 8.86 13.71 2.95
CA ALA A 264 10.16 13.83 3.61
C ALA A 264 11.08 14.90 2.96
N ASP A 265 10.48 16.03 2.56
CA ASP A 265 11.12 17.12 1.79
C ASP A 265 11.73 16.72 0.45
N LYS A 266 11.39 15.54 -0.08
CA LYS A 266 11.82 15.09 -1.41
C LYS A 266 10.65 15.06 -2.38
N LEU A 267 10.99 15.33 -3.64
CA LEU A 267 10.09 15.20 -4.79
C LEU A 267 10.20 13.82 -5.45
N MET A 268 11.27 13.09 -5.15
CA MET A 268 11.57 11.77 -5.68
C MET A 268 12.27 10.92 -4.62
N LEU A 269 12.04 9.62 -4.68
CA LEU A 269 12.70 8.63 -3.85
C LEU A 269 14.20 8.53 -4.19
N PRO A 270 15.04 8.03 -3.28
CA PRO A 270 16.48 7.91 -3.49
C PRO A 270 16.85 6.87 -4.56
N GLU A 271 18.01 7.07 -5.22
CA GLU A 271 18.59 6.10 -6.16
C GLU A 271 19.09 4.83 -5.48
N SER A 272 19.40 4.90 -4.17
CA SER A 272 19.74 3.72 -3.38
C SER A 272 18.59 2.71 -3.31
N TRP A 273 17.34 3.19 -3.36
CA TRP A 273 16.13 2.39 -3.28
C TRP A 273 15.74 1.83 -4.65
N TRP A 274 15.56 2.71 -5.64
CA TRP A 274 15.08 2.34 -6.96
C TRP A 274 15.98 2.84 -8.07
N THR A 275 16.25 1.99 -9.07
CA THR A 275 17.31 2.25 -10.06
C THR A 275 16.88 3.13 -11.23
N THR A 276 15.58 3.28 -11.47
CA THR A 276 15.06 4.08 -12.59
C THR A 276 14.42 5.38 -12.10
N PRO A 277 14.47 6.47 -12.88
CA PRO A 277 13.74 7.69 -12.54
C PRO A 277 12.24 7.47 -12.33
N GLN A 278 11.63 6.59 -13.14
CA GLN A 278 10.20 6.29 -13.07
C GLN A 278 9.81 5.63 -11.75
N ALA A 279 10.59 4.64 -11.31
CA ALA A 279 10.35 3.94 -10.04
C ALA A 279 10.54 4.85 -8.81
N ARG A 280 11.28 5.96 -8.96
CA ARG A 280 11.52 6.94 -7.90
C ARG A 280 10.46 8.04 -7.81
N MET A 281 9.51 8.10 -8.75
CA MET A 281 8.48 9.14 -8.71
C MET A 281 7.50 8.90 -7.56
N ILE A 282 7.17 9.98 -6.84
CA ILE A 282 6.13 10.01 -5.82
C ILE A 282 4.87 10.51 -6.53
N ASN A 283 3.98 9.59 -6.90
CA ASN A 283 2.82 9.88 -7.75
C ASN A 283 1.52 9.79 -6.95
N GLY A 284 0.59 10.69 -7.26
CA GLY A 284 -0.79 10.60 -6.78
C GLY A 284 -0.96 11.00 -5.32
N THR A 285 -1.95 10.41 -4.66
CA THR A 285 -2.36 10.76 -3.29
C THR A 285 -1.70 9.84 -2.25
N ASP A 286 -1.71 10.26 -0.98
CA ASP A 286 -1.20 9.45 0.14
C ASP A 286 -2.08 8.21 0.32
N THR A 287 -1.51 7.02 0.11
CA THR A 287 -2.15 5.69 0.30
C THR A 287 -3.53 5.54 -0.36
N GLY A 288 -3.80 6.32 -1.42
CA GLY A 288 -5.08 6.31 -2.13
C GLY A 288 -6.19 7.12 -1.45
N SER A 289 -5.87 7.85 -0.36
CA SER A 289 -6.82 8.57 0.52
C SER A 289 -7.88 9.41 -0.21
N PHE A 290 -7.53 9.94 -1.38
CA PHE A 290 -8.42 10.70 -2.26
C PHE A 290 -8.27 10.24 -3.70
N ALA A 291 -9.35 10.37 -4.45
CA ALA A 291 -9.37 10.33 -5.90
C ALA A 291 -9.98 11.62 -6.45
N LYS A 292 -9.81 11.85 -7.76
CA LYS A 292 -10.48 12.97 -8.44
C LYS A 292 -12.01 12.79 -8.37
N PRO A 293 -12.80 13.87 -8.40
CA PRO A 293 -14.25 13.76 -8.49
C PRO A 293 -14.69 13.21 -9.86
N LYS A 294 -15.94 12.72 -9.93
CA LYS A 294 -16.59 12.20 -11.13
C LYS A 294 -15.80 11.08 -11.81
N LEU A 295 -15.49 10.06 -11.02
CA LEU A 295 -14.78 8.86 -11.46
C LEU A 295 -15.52 8.12 -12.57
N THR A 296 -14.75 7.61 -13.52
CA THR A 296 -15.21 6.74 -14.61
C THR A 296 -14.46 5.40 -14.59
N GLU A 297 -14.95 4.44 -15.38
CA GLU A 297 -14.38 3.08 -15.43
C GLU A 297 -13.03 3.04 -16.16
N GLU A 298 -12.67 4.12 -16.87
CA GLU A 298 -11.41 4.29 -17.59
C GLU A 298 -10.32 4.97 -16.74
N ASP A 299 -10.66 5.41 -15.53
CA ASP A 299 -9.73 6.13 -14.67
C ASP A 299 -8.65 5.21 -14.10
N VAL A 300 -7.46 5.79 -13.95
CA VAL A 300 -6.32 5.17 -13.28
C VAL A 300 -5.94 6.07 -12.11
N LEU A 301 -5.92 5.51 -10.91
CA LEU A 301 -5.70 6.24 -9.67
C LEU A 301 -4.27 5.99 -9.17
N PRO A 302 -3.32 6.91 -9.41
CA PRO A 302 -2.00 6.80 -8.84
C PRO A 302 -2.05 7.07 -7.34
N MET A 303 -1.24 6.35 -6.58
CA MET A 303 -1.07 6.56 -5.15
C MET A 303 0.35 6.24 -4.71
N PHE A 304 0.84 6.97 -3.72
CA PHE A 304 2.13 6.69 -3.08
C PHE A 304 1.88 5.99 -1.75
N HIS A 305 2.50 4.84 -1.57
CA HIS A 305 2.41 4.08 -0.32
C HIS A 305 3.72 4.15 0.43
N SER A 306 3.79 5.00 1.45
CA SER A 306 5.02 5.25 2.21
C SER A 306 5.58 3.96 2.85
N TYR A 307 4.73 3.05 3.32
CA TYR A 307 5.15 1.79 3.97
C TYR A 307 5.68 0.75 2.99
N LEU A 308 5.26 0.84 1.72
CA LEU A 308 5.75 -0.01 0.64
C LEU A 308 6.86 0.67 -0.16
N CYS A 309 7.21 1.92 0.20
CA CYS A 309 8.31 2.69 -0.35
C CYS A 309 8.21 2.96 -1.86
N ARG A 310 7.01 2.92 -2.46
CA ARG A 310 6.81 3.18 -3.90
C ARG A 310 5.41 3.67 -4.23
N SER A 311 5.26 4.13 -5.47
CA SER A 311 3.96 4.44 -6.05
C SER A 311 3.35 3.24 -6.76
N PHE A 312 2.02 3.19 -6.79
CA PHE A 312 1.18 2.21 -7.48
C PHE A 312 0.11 2.91 -8.31
N ASN A 313 -0.44 2.20 -9.28
CA ASN A 313 -1.65 2.61 -9.98
C ASN A 313 -2.77 1.62 -9.68
N ALA A 314 -3.89 2.11 -9.15
CA ALA A 314 -5.11 1.33 -9.02
C ALA A 314 -5.99 1.53 -10.26
N VAL A 315 -6.62 0.45 -10.73
CA VAL A 315 -7.50 0.44 -11.91
C VAL A 315 -8.89 -0.02 -11.50
N TYR A 316 -9.91 0.41 -12.25
CA TYR A 316 -11.29 0.00 -12.00
C TYR A 316 -11.44 -1.52 -12.15
N GLU A 317 -12.12 -2.13 -11.19
CA GLU A 317 -12.45 -3.55 -11.21
C GLU A 317 -13.96 -3.78 -11.41
N LYS A 318 -14.79 -3.18 -10.55
CA LYS A 318 -16.24 -3.36 -10.58
C LYS A 318 -16.98 -2.26 -9.81
N ARG A 319 -18.27 -2.12 -10.09
CA ARG A 319 -19.21 -1.36 -9.25
C ARG A 319 -19.53 -2.14 -7.97
N THR A 320 -19.60 -1.44 -6.86
CA THR A 320 -19.87 -1.96 -5.53
C THR A 320 -20.90 -1.09 -4.81
N GLU A 321 -21.34 -1.53 -3.64
CA GLU A 321 -22.17 -0.73 -2.74
C GLU A 321 -21.62 -0.91 -1.33
N VAL A 322 -21.28 0.20 -0.66
CA VAL A 322 -20.73 0.21 0.69
C VAL A 322 -21.68 0.98 1.58
N ALA A 323 -22.26 0.32 2.58
CA ALA A 323 -23.25 0.92 3.48
C ALA A 323 -24.35 1.70 2.72
N GLY A 324 -24.90 1.13 1.64
CA GLY A 324 -25.96 1.80 0.84
C GLY A 324 -25.48 2.95 -0.05
N ILE A 325 -24.18 3.17 -0.17
CA ILE A 325 -23.58 4.19 -1.05
C ILE A 325 -23.05 3.50 -2.31
N PRO A 326 -23.56 3.85 -3.51
CA PRO A 326 -23.01 3.37 -4.77
C PRO A 326 -21.53 3.74 -4.87
N SER A 327 -20.70 2.73 -5.09
CA SER A 327 -19.24 2.86 -5.07
C SER A 327 -18.60 2.18 -6.29
N MET A 328 -17.35 2.52 -6.56
CA MET A 328 -16.52 1.90 -7.57
C MET A 328 -15.27 1.34 -6.91
N LEU A 329 -15.03 0.04 -7.08
CA LEU A 329 -13.85 -0.63 -6.59
C LEU A 329 -12.69 -0.42 -7.56
N PHE A 330 -11.62 0.17 -7.06
CA PHE A 330 -10.33 0.26 -7.73
C PHE A 330 -9.33 -0.65 -7.00
N SER A 331 -8.58 -1.46 -7.73
CA SER A 331 -7.60 -2.38 -7.15
C SER A 331 -6.25 -2.29 -7.87
N VAL A 332 -5.17 -2.60 -7.16
CA VAL A 332 -3.84 -2.65 -7.76
C VAL A 332 -3.69 -3.95 -8.55
N PRO A 333 -3.50 -3.87 -9.89
CA PRO A 333 -3.49 -5.04 -10.74
C PRO A 333 -2.19 -5.83 -10.59
N SER A 334 -2.20 -7.10 -11.04
CA SER A 334 -1.06 -8.02 -10.90
C SER A 334 0.23 -7.50 -11.54
N GLU A 335 0.11 -6.70 -12.59
CA GLU A 335 1.18 -6.09 -13.35
C GLU A 335 2.04 -5.16 -12.49
N GLU A 336 1.46 -4.45 -11.51
CA GLU A 336 2.21 -3.57 -10.59
C GLU A 336 3.15 -4.34 -9.65
N TRP A 337 2.89 -5.65 -9.47
CA TRP A 337 3.67 -6.59 -8.67
C TRP A 337 4.64 -7.42 -9.52
N ASP A 338 4.62 -7.27 -10.85
CA ASP A 338 5.51 -7.98 -11.76
C ASP A 338 6.75 -7.13 -12.11
N THR A 339 7.85 -7.36 -11.39
CA THR A 339 9.13 -6.68 -11.60
C THR A 339 9.91 -7.20 -12.82
N THR A 340 9.41 -8.26 -13.48
CA THR A 340 9.96 -8.73 -14.75
C THR A 340 9.58 -7.80 -15.90
N LEU A 341 8.44 -7.10 -15.80
CA LEU A 341 7.98 -6.14 -16.81
C LEU A 341 8.94 -4.95 -16.96
N GLN A 342 9.06 -4.45 -18.19
CA GLN A 342 10.03 -3.41 -18.53
C GLN A 342 9.77 -2.09 -17.78
N GLN A 343 8.51 -1.74 -17.55
CA GLN A 343 8.13 -0.56 -16.76
C GLN A 343 8.49 -0.67 -15.27
N ASN A 344 8.60 -1.90 -14.74
CA ASN A 344 8.83 -2.18 -13.32
C ASN A 344 10.25 -2.62 -13.00
N LYS A 345 11.15 -2.65 -14.00
CA LYS A 345 12.54 -3.08 -13.80
C LYS A 345 13.29 -2.30 -12.72
N GLY A 346 12.86 -1.07 -12.43
CA GLY A 346 13.41 -0.23 -11.36
C GLY A 346 13.15 -0.75 -9.94
N PHE A 347 12.18 -1.66 -9.79
CA PHE A 347 11.77 -2.26 -8.51
C PHE A 347 12.35 -3.67 -8.31
N ARG A 348 13.29 -4.11 -9.16
CA ARG A 348 13.88 -5.46 -9.06
C ARG A 348 14.70 -5.60 -7.79
N TYR A 349 14.54 -6.76 -7.14
CA TYR A 349 15.43 -7.16 -6.07
C TYR A 349 16.86 -7.31 -6.61
N LYS A 350 17.82 -6.68 -5.93
CA LYS A 350 19.22 -6.65 -6.38
C LYS A 350 19.88 -8.03 -6.31
N ASN A 351 19.47 -8.85 -5.33
CA ASN A 351 19.97 -10.22 -5.12
C ASN A 351 21.51 -10.25 -5.17
N TYR A 352 22.13 -9.56 -4.21
CA TYR A 352 23.59 -9.41 -4.11
C TYR A 352 24.28 -10.76 -3.89
N GLU A 353 23.57 -11.67 -3.24
CA GLU A 353 23.95 -13.05 -2.98
C GLU A 353 23.95 -13.95 -4.23
N GLY A 354 23.38 -13.50 -5.35
CA GLY A 354 23.43 -14.20 -6.64
C GLY A 354 22.73 -15.55 -6.65
N ARG A 355 21.69 -15.72 -5.82
CA ARG A 355 20.98 -17.00 -5.63
C ARG A 355 19.74 -17.11 -6.53
N ASP A 356 19.45 -18.33 -6.99
CA ASP A 356 18.18 -18.65 -7.66
C ASP A 356 17.23 -19.28 -6.65
N TYR A 357 16.37 -18.45 -6.06
CA TYR A 357 15.42 -18.87 -5.02
C TYR A 357 14.26 -19.74 -5.55
N PHE A 358 14.04 -19.77 -6.86
CA PHE A 358 12.88 -20.46 -7.45
C PHE A 358 13.28 -21.27 -8.68
N PRO A 359 14.20 -22.24 -8.56
CA PRO A 359 14.69 -22.99 -9.70
C PRO A 359 13.53 -23.63 -10.47
N GLY A 360 13.35 -23.24 -11.73
CA GLY A 360 12.28 -23.74 -12.60
C GLY A 360 10.99 -22.91 -12.65
N TRP A 361 10.92 -21.73 -12.01
CA TRP A 361 9.82 -20.80 -12.26
C TRP A 361 9.79 -20.34 -13.72
N LEU A 362 10.98 -20.13 -14.29
CA LEU A 362 11.17 -19.74 -15.68
C LEU A 362 11.40 -20.98 -16.54
N GLN A 363 10.35 -21.46 -17.19
CA GLN A 363 10.35 -22.67 -18.03
C GLN A 363 10.98 -22.41 -19.41
N CYS A 364 12.29 -22.18 -19.47
CA CYS A 364 13.02 -21.97 -20.73
C CYS A 364 13.49 -23.28 -21.38
N PRO A 365 13.61 -23.33 -22.72
CA PRO A 365 14.37 -24.35 -23.43
C PRO A 365 15.81 -24.52 -22.87
N LYS A 366 16.49 -25.63 -23.21
CA LYS A 366 17.89 -25.81 -22.82
C LYS A 366 18.73 -24.67 -23.40
N TRP A 367 19.40 -23.92 -22.52
CA TRP A 367 20.21 -22.77 -22.90
C TRP A 367 21.36 -23.23 -23.79
N ASN A 368 21.52 -22.59 -24.94
CA ASN A 368 22.62 -22.86 -25.85
C ASN A 368 23.36 -21.56 -26.19
N ALA A 369 24.47 -21.30 -25.50
CA ALA A 369 25.28 -20.11 -25.72
C ALA A 369 25.73 -19.94 -27.18
N SER A 370 25.96 -21.05 -27.90
CA SER A 370 26.39 -21.03 -29.30
C SER A 370 25.28 -20.67 -30.28
N ALA A 371 24.02 -20.73 -29.84
CA ALA A 371 22.84 -20.31 -30.62
C ALA A 371 22.50 -18.83 -30.42
N CYS A 372 23.24 -18.11 -29.57
CA CYS A 372 23.06 -16.68 -29.40
C CYS A 372 23.44 -15.91 -30.68
N VAL A 373 22.46 -15.30 -31.34
CA VAL A 373 22.66 -14.41 -32.50
C VAL A 373 22.20 -13.00 -32.11
N ALA A 374 23.09 -12.23 -31.49
CA ALA A 374 22.89 -10.79 -31.29
C ALA A 374 23.60 -10.03 -32.42
N THR A 375 22.90 -9.10 -33.08
CA THR A 375 23.52 -8.25 -34.11
C THR A 375 23.67 -6.82 -33.60
N PRO A 376 24.64 -6.03 -34.08
CA PRO A 376 24.75 -4.61 -33.71
C PRO A 376 23.49 -3.79 -34.05
N SER A 377 22.70 -4.24 -35.03
CA SER A 377 21.41 -3.64 -35.43
C SER A 377 20.22 -4.09 -34.57
N ASP A 378 20.35 -5.18 -33.82
CA ASP A 378 19.30 -5.75 -32.96
C ASP A 378 19.95 -6.34 -31.69
N PRO A 379 20.36 -5.48 -30.74
CA PRO A 379 20.95 -5.92 -29.49
C PRO A 379 19.87 -6.54 -28.59
N ILE A 380 20.15 -7.75 -28.10
CA ILE A 380 19.22 -8.45 -27.20
C ILE A 380 19.40 -7.93 -25.77
N ASP A 381 18.38 -7.24 -25.26
CA ASP A 381 18.34 -6.77 -23.88
C ASP A 381 17.80 -7.87 -22.96
N CYS A 382 18.70 -8.50 -22.20
CA CYS A 382 18.34 -9.51 -21.20
C CYS A 382 17.61 -8.94 -19.98
N ASN A 383 17.45 -7.61 -19.88
CA ASN A 383 16.58 -7.00 -18.89
C ASN A 383 15.11 -7.04 -19.30
N ASP A 384 14.77 -7.35 -20.56
CA ASP A 384 13.38 -7.45 -21.01
C ASP A 384 12.80 -8.83 -20.63
N LYS A 385 11.57 -8.85 -20.10
CA LYS A 385 10.80 -10.06 -19.82
C LYS A 385 10.76 -11.01 -21.02
N ALA A 386 10.56 -10.47 -22.22
CA ALA A 386 10.46 -11.26 -23.44
C ALA A 386 11.76 -12.03 -23.75
N ASN A 387 12.90 -11.50 -23.32
CA ASN A 387 14.22 -12.03 -23.61
C ASN A 387 14.80 -12.89 -22.49
N LEU A 388 14.13 -13.05 -21.34
CA LEU A 388 14.66 -13.81 -20.20
C LEU A 388 15.05 -15.25 -20.58
N CYS A 389 14.33 -15.85 -21.52
CA CYS A 389 14.61 -17.19 -22.07
C CYS A 389 15.40 -17.20 -23.38
N HIS A 390 15.83 -16.05 -23.90
CA HIS A 390 16.60 -15.98 -25.14
C HIS A 390 17.96 -16.69 -24.96
N ASP A 391 18.51 -17.32 -26.00
CA ASP A 391 19.79 -18.04 -25.93
C ASP A 391 20.99 -17.14 -25.58
N CYS A 392 20.85 -15.83 -25.78
CA CYS A 392 21.83 -14.82 -25.35
C CYS A 392 21.73 -14.48 -23.86
N CYS A 393 20.63 -14.86 -23.21
CA CYS A 393 20.33 -14.57 -21.82
C CYS A 393 20.42 -15.86 -21.01
N LYS A 394 21.15 -15.83 -19.89
CA LYS A 394 21.39 -17.02 -19.05
C LYS A 394 20.16 -17.33 -18.17
N LYS A 395 19.00 -17.53 -18.79
CA LYS A 395 17.72 -17.92 -18.14
C LYS A 395 17.35 -17.04 -16.95
N GLY A 396 17.20 -15.74 -17.17
CA GLY A 396 16.85 -14.78 -16.10
C GLY A 396 18.00 -14.36 -15.19
N LYS A 397 19.23 -14.86 -15.41
CA LYS A 397 20.43 -14.28 -14.80
C LYS A 397 20.81 -12.97 -15.52
N ILE A 398 20.90 -11.87 -14.77
CA ILE A 398 21.30 -10.54 -15.23
C ILE A 398 22.56 -10.15 -14.46
N GLY A 399 23.69 -10.03 -15.16
CA GLY A 399 24.99 -9.87 -14.50
C GLY A 399 25.28 -11.08 -13.61
N ASP A 400 25.45 -10.85 -12.31
CA ASP A 400 25.69 -11.90 -11.31
C ASP A 400 24.45 -12.29 -10.49
N SER A 401 23.30 -11.64 -10.71
CA SER A 401 22.07 -11.89 -9.95
C SER A 401 20.96 -12.53 -10.78
N TYR A 402 19.99 -13.13 -10.09
CA TYR A 402 18.79 -13.71 -10.71
C TYR A 402 17.58 -12.82 -10.47
N VAL A 403 16.77 -12.65 -11.52
CA VAL A 403 15.49 -11.95 -11.45
C VAL A 403 14.47 -12.79 -10.69
N LEU A 404 13.76 -12.18 -9.74
CA LEU A 404 12.65 -12.82 -9.05
C LEU A 404 11.43 -12.98 -9.97
N PRO A 405 10.60 -14.02 -9.76
CA PRO A 405 9.34 -14.18 -10.48
C PRO A 405 8.36 -13.02 -10.22
N PRO A 406 7.30 -12.90 -11.03
CA PRO A 406 6.20 -11.97 -10.76
C PRO A 406 5.61 -12.14 -9.34
N GLY A 407 5.12 -11.06 -8.76
CA GLY A 407 4.48 -11.04 -7.44
C GLY A 407 5.37 -10.59 -6.29
N PHE A 408 6.64 -10.23 -6.55
CA PHE A 408 7.60 -9.79 -5.52
C PHE A 408 8.29 -8.48 -5.87
N PHE A 409 8.52 -7.65 -4.85
CA PHE A 409 9.47 -6.54 -4.88
C PHE A 409 10.11 -6.34 -3.50
N PRO A 410 11.33 -5.79 -3.39
CA PRO A 410 12.00 -5.65 -2.10
C PRO A 410 11.45 -4.49 -1.27
N LEU A 411 11.55 -4.61 0.05
CA LEU A 411 11.41 -3.51 0.98
C LEU A 411 12.64 -2.60 0.87
N ALA A 412 12.50 -1.48 0.16
CA ALA A 412 13.63 -0.59 -0.10
C ALA A 412 13.91 0.41 1.05
N CYS A 413 12.88 0.73 1.84
CA CYS A 413 12.96 1.67 2.94
C CYS A 413 12.42 1.06 4.24
N TYR A 414 12.77 1.63 5.38
CA TYR A 414 12.08 1.32 6.62
C TYR A 414 10.64 1.88 6.52
N PRO A 415 9.58 1.08 6.72
CA PRO A 415 8.22 1.41 6.27
C PRO A 415 7.75 2.83 6.60
N GLY A 416 7.66 3.73 5.62
CA GLY A 416 7.17 5.09 5.88
C GLY A 416 8.18 6.06 6.48
N ARG A 417 9.46 5.71 6.58
CA ARG A 417 10.56 6.62 6.92
C ARG A 417 11.49 6.85 5.73
N MET A 418 12.15 8.01 5.69
CA MET A 418 13.16 8.32 4.65
C MET A 418 14.53 7.69 4.95
N GLU A 419 14.52 6.39 5.24
CA GLU A 419 15.68 5.60 5.65
C GLU A 419 15.70 4.25 4.91
N THR A 420 16.88 3.73 4.58
CA THR A 420 16.98 2.42 3.89
C THR A 420 16.71 1.30 4.86
N SER A 421 15.96 0.27 4.44
CA SER A 421 15.73 -0.91 5.29
C SER A 421 17.06 -1.60 5.62
N PRO A 422 17.35 -1.88 6.90
CA PRO A 422 18.53 -2.65 7.30
C PRO A 422 18.36 -4.17 7.07
N PHE A 423 17.15 -4.61 6.70
CA PHE A 423 16.83 -6.02 6.46
C PHE A 423 16.57 -6.31 4.98
N ALA A 424 16.96 -7.51 4.55
CA ALA A 424 16.61 -8.05 3.24
C ALA A 424 15.21 -8.68 3.31
N VAL A 425 14.18 -7.88 3.03
CA VAL A 425 12.77 -8.30 3.09
C VAL A 425 12.09 -8.04 1.75
N LEU A 426 11.14 -8.89 1.39
CA LEU A 426 10.39 -8.83 0.14
C LEU A 426 8.88 -8.72 0.41
N TRP A 427 8.23 -7.82 -0.29
CA TRP A 427 6.77 -7.72 -0.35
C TRP A 427 6.20 -8.69 -1.38
N SER A 428 5.07 -9.31 -1.05
CA SER A 428 4.21 -10.00 -2.01
C SER A 428 2.74 -9.83 -1.61
N PRO A 429 1.78 -10.17 -2.47
CA PRO A 429 0.42 -10.45 -2.02
C PRO A 429 0.40 -11.66 -1.07
N PRO A 430 -0.59 -11.77 -0.15
CA PRO A 430 -0.77 -12.95 0.70
C PRO A 430 -0.79 -14.26 -0.09
N HIS A 431 -0.17 -15.29 0.47
CA HIS A 431 0.04 -16.60 -0.14
C HIS A 431 0.68 -16.57 -1.54
N MET A 432 1.39 -15.48 -1.88
CA MET A 432 2.03 -15.28 -3.18
C MET A 432 1.01 -15.30 -4.35
N LEU A 433 -0.19 -14.74 -4.15
CA LEU A 433 -1.32 -14.82 -5.10
C LEU A 433 -0.97 -14.51 -6.57
N TYR A 434 -0.12 -13.50 -6.82
CA TYR A 434 0.25 -13.09 -8.18
C TYR A 434 1.49 -13.79 -8.75
N SER A 435 1.99 -14.82 -8.06
CA SER A 435 3.15 -15.59 -8.49
C SER A 435 2.75 -16.90 -9.18
N PRO A 436 3.61 -17.44 -10.07
CA PRO A 436 3.38 -18.74 -10.68
C PRO A 436 3.24 -19.88 -9.66
N ASP A 437 2.52 -20.93 -10.04
CA ASP A 437 2.31 -22.14 -9.23
C ASP A 437 3.59 -22.75 -8.66
N SER A 438 4.69 -22.74 -9.42
CA SER A 438 6.00 -23.26 -8.97
C SER A 438 6.58 -22.47 -7.79
N VAL A 439 6.24 -21.19 -7.69
CA VAL A 439 6.68 -20.25 -6.65
C VAL A 439 5.84 -20.44 -5.40
N VAL A 440 4.52 -20.54 -5.54
CA VAL A 440 3.60 -20.89 -4.44
C VAL A 440 3.98 -22.26 -3.85
N LYS A 441 4.30 -23.22 -4.74
CA LYS A 441 4.80 -24.55 -4.40
C LYS A 441 6.30 -24.55 -4.09
N SER A 442 6.90 -23.45 -3.64
CA SER A 442 8.27 -23.43 -3.09
C SER A 442 8.30 -23.70 -1.58
N VAL A 443 7.19 -23.44 -0.87
CA VAL A 443 7.00 -23.67 0.57
C VAL A 443 5.69 -24.43 0.82
N ASN A 444 5.60 -25.23 1.88
CA ASN A 444 4.37 -25.95 2.23
C ASN A 444 3.50 -25.07 3.13
N GLY A 445 2.19 -25.02 2.88
CA GLY A 445 1.23 -24.24 3.67
C GLY A 445 0.55 -23.09 2.91
N MET A 446 0.99 -22.79 1.68
CA MET A 446 0.40 -21.72 0.87
C MET A 446 -0.84 -22.19 0.09
N THR A 447 -1.93 -21.43 0.20
CA THR A 447 -3.20 -21.65 -0.49
C THR A 447 -3.74 -20.30 -1.01
N PRO A 448 -3.23 -19.78 -2.14
CA PRO A 448 -3.68 -18.50 -2.68
C PRO A 448 -5.15 -18.57 -3.11
N ASP A 449 -5.94 -17.59 -2.68
CA ASP A 449 -7.33 -17.36 -3.07
C ASP A 449 -7.44 -15.93 -3.58
N PHE A 450 -8.00 -15.76 -4.78
CA PHE A 450 -8.04 -14.45 -5.43
C PHE A 450 -8.85 -13.44 -4.63
N TYR A 451 -10.03 -13.81 -4.13
CA TYR A 451 -10.93 -12.86 -3.47
C TYR A 451 -10.47 -12.52 -2.04
N GLN A 452 -9.86 -13.48 -1.34
CA GLN A 452 -9.39 -13.29 0.03
C GLN A 452 -8.00 -12.66 0.11
N HIS A 453 -7.15 -12.84 -0.91
CA HIS A 453 -5.75 -12.41 -0.86
C HIS A 453 -5.40 -11.30 -1.85
N GLN A 454 -6.36 -10.76 -2.61
CA GLN A 454 -6.09 -9.64 -3.48
C GLN A 454 -5.66 -8.39 -2.67
N PRO A 455 -4.50 -7.80 -3.00
CA PRO A 455 -3.93 -6.67 -2.28
C PRO A 455 -4.54 -5.34 -2.74
N LEU A 456 -4.48 -4.33 -1.86
CA LEU A 456 -4.68 -2.90 -2.17
C LEU A 456 -5.98 -2.62 -2.97
N GLN A 457 -7.12 -2.68 -2.30
CA GLN A 457 -8.43 -2.39 -2.87
C GLN A 457 -9.08 -1.18 -2.20
N TYR A 458 -9.72 -0.33 -2.99
CA TYR A 458 -10.28 0.95 -2.55
C TYR A 458 -11.66 1.14 -3.19
N ASP A 459 -12.69 1.20 -2.36
CA ASP A 459 -14.04 1.55 -2.78
C ASP A 459 -14.22 3.07 -2.70
N HIS A 460 -14.43 3.72 -3.84
CA HIS A 460 -14.66 5.16 -3.92
C HIS A 460 -16.13 5.47 -4.25
N GLU A 461 -16.68 6.46 -3.57
CA GLU A 461 -17.92 7.12 -4.02
C GLU A 461 -17.59 7.90 -5.31
N PRO A 462 -18.25 7.58 -6.44
CA PRO A 462 -17.81 8.00 -7.76
C PRO A 462 -17.92 9.51 -8.00
N TYR A 463 -18.86 10.20 -7.36
CA TYR A 463 -19.11 11.60 -7.65
C TYR A 463 -18.06 12.52 -6.99
N SER A 464 -17.73 12.27 -5.73
CA SER A 464 -16.73 13.02 -4.96
C SER A 464 -15.31 12.46 -5.06
N GLY A 465 -15.16 11.17 -5.37
CA GLY A 465 -13.89 10.46 -5.33
C GLY A 465 -13.44 10.07 -3.90
N MET A 466 -14.29 10.27 -2.89
CA MET A 466 -13.96 9.93 -1.51
C MET A 466 -14.03 8.42 -1.26
N ILE A 467 -13.10 7.90 -0.45
CA ILE A 467 -13.11 6.51 -0.02
C ILE A 467 -14.31 6.22 0.88
N THR A 468 -14.92 5.06 0.68
CA THR A 468 -15.98 4.50 1.53
C THR A 468 -15.53 3.26 2.28
N HIS A 469 -14.60 2.49 1.71
CA HIS A 469 -14.02 1.29 2.31
C HIS A 469 -12.65 1.00 1.67
N VAL A 470 -11.72 0.46 2.47
CA VAL A 470 -10.39 0.04 2.01
C VAL A 470 -10.10 -1.35 2.50
N THR A 471 -9.52 -2.18 1.63
CA THR A 471 -8.91 -3.45 1.99
C THR A 471 -7.44 -3.41 1.64
N TYR A 472 -6.57 -3.48 2.65
CA TYR A 472 -5.12 -3.51 2.48
C TYR A 472 -4.59 -4.88 2.89
N ARG A 473 -3.90 -5.54 1.97
CA ARG A 473 -3.35 -6.89 2.21
C ARG A 473 -1.97 -7.02 1.60
N VAL A 474 -0.98 -7.33 2.42
CA VAL A 474 0.41 -7.52 1.97
C VAL A 474 1.10 -8.57 2.82
N GLN A 475 2.03 -9.29 2.23
CA GLN A 475 2.83 -10.31 2.87
C GLN A 475 4.29 -9.92 2.88
N VAL A 476 4.92 -10.20 4.01
CA VAL A 476 6.34 -9.99 4.28
C VAL A 476 7.05 -11.33 4.16
N ASN A 477 8.08 -11.36 3.32
CA ASN A 477 8.85 -12.56 3.03
C ASN A 477 10.35 -12.29 3.21
N MET A 478 11.10 -13.32 3.57
CA MET A 478 12.54 -13.23 3.77
C MET A 478 13.28 -14.30 2.95
N PRO A 479 14.28 -13.93 2.14
CA PRO A 479 15.15 -14.90 1.52
C PRO A 479 16.04 -15.57 2.57
N ILE A 480 16.15 -16.90 2.50
CA ILE A 480 17.15 -17.70 3.19
C ILE A 480 18.06 -18.33 2.12
N PHE A 481 19.35 -18.44 2.42
CA PHE A 481 20.34 -18.93 1.46
C PHE A 481 21.54 -19.52 2.17
N ALA A 482 22.22 -20.44 1.46
CA ALA A 482 23.45 -21.00 1.97
C ALA A 482 24.56 -19.94 2.02
N ASN A 483 25.23 -19.83 3.16
CA ASN A 483 26.47 -19.08 3.27
C ASN A 483 27.57 -19.93 3.93
N PRO A 484 28.52 -20.49 3.16
CA PRO A 484 29.60 -21.32 3.70
C PRO A 484 30.51 -20.60 4.70
N ILE A 485 30.52 -19.26 4.69
CA ILE A 485 31.27 -18.46 5.65
C ILE A 485 30.70 -18.68 7.06
N PHE A 486 29.39 -18.73 7.20
CA PHE A 486 28.70 -18.84 8.49
C PHE A 486 28.18 -20.28 8.69
N PRO A 487 28.75 -21.06 9.62
CA PRO A 487 28.39 -22.47 9.78
C PRO A 487 26.90 -22.70 10.08
N THR A 488 26.25 -21.75 10.77
CA THR A 488 24.80 -21.80 11.06
C THR A 488 23.92 -21.66 9.82
N ASN A 489 24.46 -21.15 8.70
CA ASN A 489 23.77 -20.97 7.43
C ASN A 489 24.33 -21.86 6.31
N ALA A 490 25.34 -22.69 6.57
CA ALA A 490 26.10 -23.37 5.52
C ALA A 490 25.26 -24.34 4.68
N HIS A 491 24.19 -24.89 5.25
CA HIS A 491 23.34 -25.91 4.64
C HIS A 491 21.91 -25.42 4.36
N LEU A 492 21.62 -24.13 4.55
CA LEU A 492 20.30 -23.58 4.24
C LEU A 492 19.98 -23.76 2.75
N PRO A 493 18.72 -24.08 2.40
CA PRO A 493 18.29 -24.03 1.02
C PRO A 493 18.21 -22.58 0.55
N ASP A 494 18.38 -22.37 -0.75
CA ASP A 494 18.02 -21.10 -1.38
C ASP A 494 16.49 -21.06 -1.52
N ALA A 495 15.81 -20.35 -0.62
CA ALA A 495 14.35 -20.23 -0.61
C ALA A 495 13.89 -18.86 -0.12
N ILE A 496 12.66 -18.47 -0.42
CA ILE A 496 12.01 -17.29 0.19
C ILE A 496 10.92 -17.79 1.12
N VAL A 497 11.05 -17.46 2.40
CA VAL A 497 10.16 -17.90 3.48
C VAL A 497 9.24 -16.74 3.88
N PRO A 498 7.92 -16.88 3.72
CA PRO A 498 6.95 -15.95 4.27
C PRO A 498 7.02 -15.90 5.79
N MET A 499 6.86 -14.71 6.37
CA MET A 499 6.96 -14.50 7.82
C MET A 499 5.60 -14.16 8.42
N PHE A 500 4.89 -13.20 7.82
CA PHE A 500 3.51 -12.87 8.14
C PHE A 500 2.88 -12.12 6.98
N TYR A 501 1.56 -12.08 6.96
CA TYR A 501 0.81 -11.13 6.13
C TYR A 501 -0.15 -10.32 6.98
N GLU A 502 -0.36 -9.08 6.55
CA GLU A 502 -1.37 -8.19 7.09
C GLU A 502 -2.61 -8.29 6.19
N SER A 503 -3.79 -8.33 6.81
CA SER A 503 -5.07 -8.03 6.16
C SER A 503 -5.80 -7.01 7.01
N SER A 504 -5.82 -5.76 6.56
CA SER A 504 -6.54 -4.68 7.19
C SER A 504 -7.76 -4.24 6.38
N GLU A 505 -8.81 -3.90 7.10
CA GLU A 505 -10.03 -3.32 6.55
C GLU A 505 -10.33 -2.00 7.27
N ALA A 506 -10.54 -0.95 6.50
CA ALA A 506 -10.90 0.37 7.02
C ALA A 506 -12.33 0.72 6.59
N TYR A 507 -13.18 0.93 7.60
CA TYR A 507 -14.56 1.39 7.43
C TYR A 507 -14.72 2.80 7.98
N LEU A 508 -15.57 3.60 7.36
CA LEU A 508 -15.96 4.90 7.91
C LEU A 508 -16.81 4.71 9.16
N LYS A 509 -16.84 5.71 10.03
CA LYS A 509 -17.76 5.77 11.17
C LYS A 509 -19.19 5.96 10.66
N ASP A 510 -20.16 5.38 11.38
CA ASP A 510 -21.59 5.40 11.00
C ASP A 510 -22.14 6.79 10.67
N TRP A 511 -21.73 7.81 11.43
CA TRP A 511 -22.17 9.19 11.19
C TRP A 511 -21.64 9.75 9.86
N THR A 512 -20.45 9.32 9.43
CA THR A 512 -19.86 9.71 8.14
C THR A 512 -20.55 8.98 7.00
N TYR A 513 -20.87 7.69 7.16
CA TYR A 513 -21.72 6.99 6.19
C TYR A 513 -23.08 7.67 6.05
N THR A 514 -23.72 8.06 7.15
CA THR A 514 -24.99 8.79 7.13
C THR A 514 -24.84 10.12 6.38
N TYR A 515 -23.74 10.85 6.63
CA TYR A 515 -23.45 12.10 5.93
C TYR A 515 -23.29 11.89 4.41
N PHE A 516 -22.57 10.84 3.98
CA PHE A 516 -22.38 10.50 2.57
C PHE A 516 -23.68 10.01 1.92
N GLN A 517 -24.47 9.18 2.58
CA GLN A 517 -25.79 8.76 2.09
C GLN A 517 -26.70 9.97 1.86
N VAL A 518 -26.78 10.90 2.82
CA VAL A 518 -27.58 12.11 2.66
C VAL A 518 -27.05 12.95 1.49
N GLY A 519 -25.73 13.17 1.43
CA GLY A 519 -25.09 14.03 0.44
C GLY A 519 -25.10 13.48 -0.99
N PHE A 520 -24.76 12.22 -1.18
CA PHE A 520 -24.50 11.61 -2.50
C PHE A 520 -25.61 10.69 -2.99
N VAL A 521 -26.47 10.16 -2.11
CA VAL A 521 -27.59 9.29 -2.50
C VAL A 521 -28.92 10.03 -2.42
N PHE A 522 -29.27 10.55 -1.24
CA PHE A 522 -30.57 11.18 -1.02
C PHE A 522 -30.70 12.52 -1.74
N MET A 523 -29.76 13.44 -1.58
CA MET A 523 -29.89 14.80 -2.12
C MET A 523 -30.06 14.83 -3.65
N PRO A 524 -29.24 14.16 -4.48
CA PRO A 524 -29.43 14.20 -5.94
C PRO A 524 -30.78 13.62 -6.38
N VAL A 525 -31.18 12.50 -5.77
CA VAL A 525 -32.46 11.83 -6.05
C VAL A 525 -33.63 12.71 -5.61
N PHE A 526 -33.55 13.32 -4.44
CA PHE A 526 -34.56 14.25 -3.94
C PHE A 526 -34.70 15.46 -4.86
N LEU A 527 -33.60 16.12 -5.23
CA LEU A 527 -33.63 17.28 -6.13
C LEU A 527 -34.23 16.94 -7.49
N MET A 528 -33.89 15.77 -8.04
CA MET A 528 -34.46 15.27 -9.30
C MET A 528 -35.98 15.04 -9.18
N TRP A 529 -36.43 14.26 -8.20
CA TRP A 529 -37.85 13.94 -8.03
C TRP A 529 -38.69 15.14 -7.63
N PHE A 530 -38.14 16.03 -6.80
CA PHE A 530 -38.77 17.30 -6.45
C PHE A 530 -39.02 18.13 -7.71
N SER A 531 -38.00 18.28 -8.57
CA SER A 531 -38.13 19.01 -9.84
C SER A 531 -39.15 18.36 -10.79
N ILE A 532 -39.17 17.02 -10.88
CA ILE A 532 -40.18 16.29 -11.68
C ILE A 532 -41.59 16.51 -11.12
N ALA A 533 -41.76 16.46 -9.80
CA ALA A 533 -43.05 16.67 -9.14
C ALA A 533 -43.58 18.09 -9.40
N GLU A 534 -42.72 19.11 -9.35
CA GLU A 534 -43.10 20.49 -9.69
C GLU A 534 -43.64 20.60 -11.12
N ILE A 535 -42.99 19.95 -12.09
CA ILE A 535 -43.45 19.91 -13.48
C ILE A 535 -44.81 19.23 -13.59
N ILE A 536 -44.98 18.05 -12.97
CA ILE A 536 -46.23 17.29 -13.01
C ILE A 536 -47.38 18.09 -12.41
N VAL A 537 -47.18 18.67 -11.22
CA VAL A 537 -48.19 19.50 -10.55
C VAL A 537 -48.52 20.73 -11.41
N GLY A 538 -47.51 21.37 -12.00
CA GLY A 538 -47.69 22.47 -12.93
C GLY A 538 -48.57 22.09 -14.13
N ILE A 539 -48.30 20.96 -14.78
CA ILE A 539 -49.09 20.45 -15.92
C ILE A 539 -50.53 20.11 -15.49
N LEU A 540 -50.71 19.45 -14.34
CA LEU A 540 -52.05 19.11 -13.83
C LEU A 540 -52.88 20.37 -13.54
N ILE A 541 -52.27 21.44 -13.02
CA ILE A 541 -52.95 22.73 -12.81
C ILE A 541 -53.35 23.36 -14.15
N ALA A 542 -52.49 23.33 -15.17
CA ALA A 542 -52.83 23.82 -16.51
C ALA A 542 -53.98 23.03 -17.13
N LEU A 543 -53.96 21.69 -17.03
CA LEU A 543 -55.03 20.82 -17.52
C LEU A 543 -56.35 21.09 -16.79
N LEU A 544 -56.30 21.23 -15.45
CA LEU A 544 -57.48 21.55 -14.65
C LEU A 544 -58.08 22.90 -15.06
N ASP A 545 -57.25 23.92 -15.24
CA ASP A 545 -57.74 25.23 -15.70
C ASP A 545 -58.33 25.16 -17.11
N LEU A 546 -57.71 24.41 -18.04
CA LEU A 546 -58.27 24.15 -19.38
C LEU A 546 -59.64 23.49 -19.32
N VAL A 547 -59.81 22.46 -18.47
CA VAL A 547 -61.10 21.78 -18.27
C VAL A 547 -62.13 22.72 -17.66
N LEU A 548 -61.75 23.51 -16.66
CA LEU A 548 -62.64 24.50 -16.03
C LEU A 548 -63.05 25.59 -17.02
N ARG A 549 -62.16 26.02 -17.92
CA ARG A 549 -62.49 26.94 -19.01
C ARG A 549 -63.44 26.28 -20.01
N ALA A 550 -63.12 25.07 -20.48
CA ALA A 550 -63.91 24.31 -21.44
C ALA A 550 -65.35 24.11 -20.94
N ARG A 551 -65.53 23.68 -19.68
CA ARG A 551 -66.83 23.44 -19.04
C ARG A 551 -67.67 24.71 -18.85
N ARG A 552 -67.06 25.90 -18.86
CA ARG A 552 -67.78 27.19 -18.82
C ARG A 552 -68.11 27.73 -20.22
N THR A 553 -67.47 27.20 -21.26
CA THR A 553 -67.74 27.56 -22.65
C THR A 553 -68.96 26.84 -23.19
N PHE A 554 -69.10 25.54 -22.89
CA PHE A 554 -70.38 24.82 -22.94
C PHE A 554 -71.32 25.36 -21.87
#